data_AF-A0AAV1EE02-F1
#
_entry.id   AF-A0AAV1EE02-F1
#
_cell.length_a   1.000
_cell.length_b   1.000
_cell.length_c   1.000
_cell.angle_alpha   90.00
_cell.angle_beta   90.00
_cell.angle_gamma   90.00
#
_symmetry.space_group_name_H-M   'P 1'
#
loop_
_entity.id
_entity.type
_entity.pdbx_description
1 polymer ?
#
loop_
_entity_poly.entity_id
_entity_poly.type
_entity_poly.pdbx_seq_one_letter_code
_entity_poly.pdbx_strand_id
1 'polypeptide(L)'
;MCTQKGVHDHSQRLYDKYKETFEEYLSSVVLPSLQDKHDPEPLLREFVKRWSNHKAMLRWKMRFFHYLDRYYITRRSIPNLTEVGYNAFHDLVYTKVKGEVRDAVCFLIKQEREGEKIDRGLLKDVVDIFVEIVMKKTHLADHGVLGDYENDFEAKMLEDTDAYYSCKASLWNLEDASPEYNLKVVTYPGICYSILFIQFLLFLLLCFSGRGVFES
;
A
#
# COMPACT_ATOMS: atom_id res chain seq x y z
N MET A 1 -18.15 -9.20 -30.29
CA MET A 1 -18.69 -8.07 -29.51
C MET A 1 -17.99 -6.75 -29.83
N CYS A 2 -16.65 -6.67 -29.86
CA CYS A 2 -15.93 -5.40 -30.13
C CYS A 2 -15.51 -5.15 -31.59
N THR A 3 -15.76 -6.09 -32.50
CA THR A 3 -15.40 -6.00 -33.93
C THR A 3 -16.56 -5.61 -34.84
N GLN A 4 -17.76 -5.46 -34.28
CA GLN A 4 -18.98 -5.10 -34.99
C GLN A 4 -19.00 -3.58 -35.22
N LYS A 5 -19.41 -3.13 -36.42
CA LYS A 5 -19.43 -1.71 -36.81
C LYS A 5 -20.83 -1.11 -36.66
N GLY A 6 -20.92 0.19 -36.37
CA GLY A 6 -22.19 0.92 -36.31
C GLY A 6 -22.96 0.64 -35.01
N VAL A 7 -24.27 0.40 -35.10
CA VAL A 7 -25.21 0.22 -33.97
C VAL A 7 -24.87 -1.01 -33.09
N HIS A 8 -23.98 -1.89 -33.56
CA HIS A 8 -23.59 -3.13 -32.88
C HIS A 8 -22.20 -3.06 -32.21
N ASP A 9 -21.53 -1.90 -32.18
CA ASP A 9 -20.28 -1.77 -31.41
C ASP A 9 -20.58 -1.75 -29.90
N HIS A 10 -20.34 -2.88 -29.24
CA HIS A 10 -20.57 -3.04 -27.81
C HIS A 10 -19.34 -2.70 -26.94
N SER A 11 -18.28 -2.16 -27.53
CA SER A 11 -17.01 -1.90 -26.82
C SER A 11 -17.18 -0.93 -25.65
N GLN A 12 -17.95 0.14 -25.83
CA GLN A 12 -18.23 1.11 -24.77
C GLN A 12 -18.99 0.46 -23.61
N ARG A 13 -20.11 -0.21 -23.91
CA ARG A 13 -20.91 -0.91 -22.90
C ARG A 13 -20.10 -1.96 -22.14
N LEU A 14 -19.16 -2.63 -22.80
CA LEU A 14 -18.28 -3.60 -22.16
C LEU A 14 -17.27 -2.94 -21.21
N TYR A 15 -16.71 -1.79 -21.61
CA TYR A 15 -15.81 -1.00 -20.77
C TYR A 15 -16.54 -0.44 -19.54
N ASP A 16 -17.75 0.08 -19.72
CA ASP A 16 -18.57 0.60 -18.63
C ASP A 16 -18.99 -0.53 -17.69
N LYS A 17 -19.43 -1.67 -18.24
CA LYS A 17 -19.81 -2.83 -17.41
C LYS A 17 -18.64 -3.40 -16.63
N TYR A 18 -17.43 -3.37 -17.22
CA TYR A 18 -16.21 -3.74 -16.52
C TYR A 18 -16.01 -2.86 -15.28
N LYS A 19 -16.15 -1.54 -15.40
CA LYS A 19 -16.02 -0.60 -14.26
C LYS A 19 -17.01 -0.91 -13.16
N GLU A 20 -18.30 -0.96 -13.51
CA GLU A 20 -19.39 -1.25 -12.58
C GLU A 20 -19.14 -2.54 -11.79
N THR A 21 -18.70 -3.60 -12.47
CA THR A 21 -18.47 -4.91 -11.84
C THR A 21 -17.36 -4.84 -10.79
N PHE A 22 -16.30 -4.07 -11.04
CA PHE A 22 -15.23 -3.87 -10.07
C PHE A 22 -15.71 -3.01 -8.90
N GLU A 23 -16.39 -1.90 -9.16
CA GLU A 23 -16.90 -1.02 -8.13
C GLU A 23 -17.90 -1.74 -7.20
N GLU A 24 -18.79 -2.55 -7.78
CA GLU A 24 -19.74 -3.38 -7.04
C GLU A 24 -19.01 -4.43 -6.19
N TYR A 25 -18.05 -5.18 -6.74
CA TYR A 25 -17.27 -6.17 -5.98
C TYR A 25 -16.48 -5.53 -4.83
N LEU A 26 -15.82 -4.40 -5.09
CA LEU A 26 -15.03 -3.70 -4.09
C LEU A 26 -15.91 -3.16 -2.96
N SER A 27 -17.06 -2.59 -3.29
CA SER A 27 -17.95 -1.95 -2.31
C SER A 27 -18.78 -2.96 -1.51
N SER A 28 -19.23 -4.05 -2.15
CA SER A 28 -20.14 -5.03 -1.53
C SER A 28 -19.42 -6.19 -0.83
N VAL A 29 -18.18 -6.51 -1.25
CA VAL A 29 -17.44 -7.66 -0.73
C VAL A 29 -16.15 -7.26 -0.05
N VAL A 30 -15.30 -6.48 -0.72
CA VAL A 30 -13.95 -6.20 -0.22
C VAL A 30 -13.98 -5.26 0.97
N LEU A 31 -14.59 -4.08 0.83
CA LEU A 31 -14.61 -3.08 1.88
C LEU A 31 -15.29 -3.60 3.17
N PRO A 32 -16.49 -4.23 3.13
CA PRO A 32 -17.11 -4.78 4.33
C PRO A 32 -16.23 -5.86 5.00
N SER A 33 -15.58 -6.72 4.22
CA SER A 33 -14.72 -7.76 4.78
C SER A 33 -13.51 -7.24 5.56
N LEU A 34 -13.10 -5.99 5.30
CA LEU A 34 -12.04 -5.30 6.04
C LEU A 34 -12.62 -4.57 7.26
N GLN A 35 -13.75 -3.89 7.10
CA GLN A 35 -14.41 -3.15 8.19
C GLN A 35 -14.93 -4.07 9.31
N ASP A 36 -15.26 -5.31 8.99
CA ASP A 36 -15.66 -6.34 9.95
C ASP A 36 -14.47 -6.85 10.81
N LYS A 37 -13.24 -6.39 10.55
CA LYS A 37 -12.03 -6.81 11.28
C LYS A 37 -11.54 -5.68 12.19
N HIS A 38 -11.79 -5.82 13.49
CA HIS A 38 -11.31 -4.86 14.50
C HIS A 38 -9.94 -5.22 15.07
N ASP A 39 -9.53 -6.49 14.99
CA ASP A 39 -8.23 -6.93 15.48
C ASP A 39 -7.11 -6.60 14.47
N PRO A 40 -5.95 -6.06 14.91
CA PRO A 40 -4.86 -5.64 14.04
C PRO A 40 -4.36 -6.74 13.07
N GLU A 41 -3.96 -7.90 13.59
CA GLU A 41 -3.37 -8.95 12.74
C GLU A 41 -4.39 -9.55 11.73
N PRO A 42 -5.63 -9.92 12.13
CA PRO A 42 -6.65 -10.37 11.19
C PRO A 42 -7.00 -9.33 10.12
N LEU A 43 -7.05 -8.04 10.47
CA LEU A 43 -7.27 -6.95 9.50
C LEU A 43 -6.17 -6.93 8.44
N LEU A 44 -4.90 -6.94 8.87
CA LEU A 44 -3.75 -6.92 7.95
C LEU A 44 -3.73 -8.15 7.03
N ARG A 45 -4.01 -9.34 7.56
CA ARG A 45 -4.06 -10.58 6.76
C ARG A 45 -5.16 -10.54 5.72
N GLU A 46 -6.35 -10.06 6.09
CA GLU A 46 -7.46 -9.92 5.15
C GLU A 46 -7.15 -8.84 4.09
N PHE A 47 -6.51 -7.73 4.48
CA PHE A 47 -6.07 -6.70 3.54
C PHE A 47 -5.10 -7.24 2.48
N VAL A 48 -4.05 -7.96 2.88
CA VAL A 48 -3.09 -8.60 1.97
C VAL A 48 -3.79 -9.59 1.03
N LYS A 49 -4.68 -10.42 1.57
CA LYS A 49 -5.46 -11.40 0.79
C LYS A 49 -6.36 -10.71 -0.23
N ARG A 50 -7.08 -9.66 0.15
CA ARG A 50 -8.00 -8.93 -0.74
C ARG A 50 -7.25 -8.23 -1.86
N TRP A 51 -6.11 -7.64 -1.56
CA TRP A 51 -5.24 -7.06 -2.59
C TRP A 51 -4.69 -8.12 -3.55
N SER A 52 -4.20 -9.24 -3.04
CA SER A 52 -3.69 -10.35 -3.88
C SER A 52 -4.77 -10.89 -4.82
N ASN A 53 -5.99 -11.06 -4.32
CA ASN A 53 -7.15 -11.46 -5.13
C ASN A 53 -7.47 -10.43 -6.21
N HIS A 54 -7.47 -9.14 -5.86
CA HIS A 54 -7.68 -8.05 -6.82
C HIS A 54 -6.62 -8.05 -7.93
N LYS A 55 -5.34 -8.19 -7.58
CA LYS A 55 -4.24 -8.32 -8.55
C LYS A 55 -4.40 -9.54 -9.45
N ALA A 56 -4.87 -10.67 -8.90
CA ALA A 56 -5.21 -11.83 -9.71
C ALA A 56 -6.31 -11.47 -10.72
N MET A 57 -7.42 -10.88 -10.27
CA MET A 57 -8.52 -10.47 -11.17
C MET A 57 -8.03 -9.54 -12.30
N LEU A 58 -7.17 -8.55 -11.99
CA LEU A 58 -6.60 -7.65 -12.99
C LEU A 58 -5.71 -8.40 -14.02
N ARG A 59 -4.89 -9.36 -13.57
CA ARG A 59 -4.05 -10.19 -14.46
C ARG A 59 -4.88 -11.08 -15.40
N TRP A 60 -5.95 -11.69 -14.90
CA TRP A 60 -6.79 -12.58 -15.71
C TRP A 60 -7.54 -11.83 -16.78
N LYS A 61 -8.03 -10.65 -16.45
CA LYS A 61 -8.74 -9.78 -17.38
C LYS A 61 -7.90 -9.37 -18.59
N MET A 62 -6.59 -9.17 -18.45
CA MET A 62 -5.71 -8.89 -19.61
C MET A 62 -5.80 -9.97 -20.70
N ARG A 63 -6.19 -11.21 -20.34
CA ARG A 63 -6.39 -12.29 -21.31
C ARG A 63 -7.73 -12.19 -22.05
N PHE A 64 -8.79 -11.74 -21.37
CA PHE A 64 -10.15 -11.69 -21.92
C PHE A 64 -10.43 -10.41 -22.71
N PHE A 65 -9.89 -9.28 -22.27
CA PHE A 65 -10.23 -7.96 -22.79
C PHE A 65 -9.10 -7.31 -23.61
N HIS A 66 -8.11 -8.09 -24.05
CA HIS A 66 -6.95 -7.58 -24.81
C HIS A 66 -7.36 -6.75 -26.05
N TYR A 67 -8.41 -7.16 -26.75
CA TYR A 67 -8.92 -6.42 -27.91
C TYR A 67 -9.47 -5.03 -27.51
N LEU A 68 -10.16 -4.96 -26.37
CA LEU A 68 -10.72 -3.71 -25.86
C LEU A 68 -9.58 -2.73 -25.54
N ASP A 69 -8.53 -3.21 -24.87
CA ASP A 69 -7.34 -2.42 -24.54
C ASP A 69 -6.61 -1.91 -25.77
N ARG A 70 -6.33 -2.82 -26.72
CA ARG A 70 -5.49 -2.50 -27.87
C ARG A 70 -6.17 -1.58 -28.90
N TYR A 71 -7.49 -1.65 -29.02
CA TYR A 71 -8.21 -0.96 -30.10
C TYR A 71 -9.18 0.09 -29.59
N TYR A 72 -10.10 -0.26 -28.69
CA TYR A 72 -11.12 0.69 -28.25
C TYR A 72 -10.52 1.78 -27.34
N ILE A 73 -9.76 1.35 -26.33
CA ILE A 73 -9.15 2.25 -25.33
C ILE A 73 -8.10 3.13 -26.00
N THR A 74 -7.16 2.53 -26.75
CA THR A 74 -6.11 3.28 -27.45
C THR A 74 -6.67 4.32 -28.43
N ARG A 75 -7.75 4.02 -29.16
CA ARG A 75 -8.35 4.98 -30.11
C ARG A 75 -9.03 6.16 -29.43
N ARG A 76 -9.52 5.97 -28.20
CA ARG A 76 -10.25 6.99 -27.45
C ARG A 76 -9.39 7.70 -26.40
N SER A 77 -8.14 7.28 -26.22
CA SER A 77 -7.22 7.82 -25.21
C SER A 77 -7.83 7.86 -23.81
N ILE A 78 -8.62 6.83 -23.46
CA ILE A 78 -9.22 6.68 -22.13
C ILE A 78 -8.31 5.84 -21.23
N PRO A 79 -8.44 5.94 -19.89
CA PRO A 79 -7.63 5.15 -18.97
C PRO A 79 -7.73 3.67 -19.30
N ASN A 80 -6.57 3.04 -19.35
CA ASN A 80 -6.54 1.64 -19.64
C ASN A 80 -7.18 0.87 -18.50
N LEU A 81 -7.56 -0.32 -18.85
CA LEU A 81 -8.35 -1.18 -18.02
C LEU A 81 -7.63 -1.46 -16.68
N THR A 82 -6.31 -1.69 -16.68
CA THR A 82 -5.54 -1.95 -15.46
C THR A 82 -5.49 -0.72 -14.57
N GLU A 83 -5.31 0.47 -15.15
CA GLU A 83 -5.36 1.75 -14.44
C GLU A 83 -6.71 1.94 -13.74
N VAL A 84 -7.80 1.71 -14.46
CA VAL A 84 -9.16 1.74 -13.89
C VAL A 84 -9.29 0.81 -12.68
N GLY A 85 -8.72 -0.41 -12.77
CA GLY A 85 -8.78 -1.38 -11.67
C GLY A 85 -7.98 -0.96 -10.44
N TYR A 86 -6.79 -0.37 -10.64
CA TYR A 86 -5.99 0.16 -9.55
C TYR A 86 -6.62 1.38 -8.90
N ASN A 87 -7.12 2.33 -9.71
CA ASN A 87 -7.80 3.53 -9.22
C ASN A 87 -9.07 3.17 -8.44
N ALA A 88 -9.86 2.21 -8.93
CA ALA A 88 -11.06 1.76 -8.21
C ALA A 88 -10.74 1.17 -6.83
N PHE A 89 -9.70 0.35 -6.71
CA PHE A 89 -9.29 -0.17 -5.40
C PHE A 89 -8.75 0.93 -4.48
N HIS A 90 -7.94 1.85 -5.04
CA HIS A 90 -7.46 3.00 -4.30
C HIS A 90 -8.63 3.80 -3.72
N ASP A 91 -9.55 4.25 -4.58
CA ASP A 91 -10.59 5.20 -4.22
C ASP A 91 -11.68 4.60 -3.33
N LEU A 92 -12.05 3.34 -3.55
CA LEU A 92 -13.15 2.70 -2.81
C LEU A 92 -12.71 1.94 -1.56
N VAL A 93 -11.49 1.40 -1.55
CA VAL A 93 -11.02 0.55 -0.44
C VAL A 93 -9.90 1.23 0.31
N TYR A 94 -8.77 1.51 -0.34
CA TYR A 94 -7.56 2.00 0.33
C TYR A 94 -7.80 3.32 1.08
N THR A 95 -8.45 4.32 0.45
CA THR A 95 -8.72 5.61 1.11
C THR A 95 -9.55 5.48 2.39
N LYS A 96 -10.38 4.43 2.50
CA LYS A 96 -11.23 4.16 3.65
C LYS A 96 -10.51 3.43 4.77
N VAL A 97 -9.62 2.51 4.44
CA VAL A 97 -8.98 1.61 5.43
C VAL A 97 -7.54 1.99 5.76
N LYS A 98 -6.89 2.88 5.00
CA LYS A 98 -5.46 3.21 5.16
C LYS A 98 -5.07 3.63 6.59
N GLY A 99 -5.94 4.36 7.28
CA GLY A 99 -5.72 4.78 8.66
C GLY A 99 -5.71 3.58 9.61
N GLU A 100 -6.76 2.76 9.59
CA GLU A 100 -6.89 1.57 10.43
C GLU A 100 -5.77 0.55 10.17
N VAL A 101 -5.43 0.33 8.90
CA VAL A 101 -4.35 -0.59 8.50
C VAL A 101 -2.99 -0.06 9.00
N ARG A 102 -2.72 1.24 8.88
CA ARG A 102 -1.50 1.85 9.39
C ARG A 102 -1.42 1.76 10.91
N ASP A 103 -2.50 2.08 11.61
CA ASP A 103 -2.53 2.05 13.07
C ASP A 103 -2.32 0.60 13.58
N ALA A 104 -2.87 -0.39 12.87
CA ALA A 104 -2.59 -1.81 13.11
C ALA A 104 -1.11 -2.19 12.88
N VAL A 105 -0.46 -1.64 11.86
CA VAL A 105 0.99 -1.81 11.65
C VAL A 105 1.79 -1.19 12.80
N CYS A 106 1.50 0.05 13.19
CA CYS A 106 2.16 0.71 14.32
C CYS A 106 1.99 -0.10 15.61
N PHE A 107 0.82 -0.68 15.84
CA PHE A 107 0.55 -1.54 16.99
C PHE A 107 1.46 -2.79 17.00
N LEU A 108 1.56 -3.51 15.88
CA LEU A 108 2.44 -4.68 15.78
C LEU A 108 3.92 -4.31 15.96
N ILE A 109 4.37 -3.19 15.40
CA ILE A 109 5.73 -2.68 15.59
C ILE A 109 6.00 -2.40 17.07
N LYS A 110 5.03 -1.82 17.79
CA LYS A 110 5.16 -1.58 19.23
C LYS A 110 5.29 -2.89 20.01
N GLN A 111 4.48 -3.90 19.71
CA GLN A 111 4.58 -5.23 20.31
C GLN A 111 5.98 -5.85 20.09
N GLU A 112 6.50 -5.75 18.87
CA GLU A 112 7.87 -6.20 18.57
C GLU A 112 8.93 -5.48 19.40
N ARG A 113 8.80 -4.16 19.59
CA ARG A 113 9.71 -3.35 20.42
C ARG A 113 9.66 -3.75 21.90
N GLU A 114 8.54 -4.30 22.35
CA GLU A 114 8.36 -4.82 23.71
C GLU A 114 8.82 -6.28 23.85
N GLY A 115 9.32 -6.89 22.76
CA GLY A 115 9.90 -8.23 22.75
C GLY A 115 8.93 -9.33 22.34
N GLU A 116 7.71 -8.97 21.91
CA GLU A 116 6.74 -9.94 21.40
C GLU A 116 7.13 -10.41 19.99
N LYS A 117 6.80 -11.67 19.68
CA LYS A 117 7.06 -12.24 18.36
C LYS A 117 5.91 -11.88 17.42
N ILE A 118 6.24 -11.13 16.37
CA ILE A 118 5.29 -10.75 15.31
C ILE A 118 5.61 -11.44 13.97
N ASP A 119 4.66 -11.42 13.06
CA ASP A 119 4.84 -11.83 11.67
C ASP A 119 5.43 -10.66 10.84
N ARG A 120 6.77 -10.60 10.76
CA ARG A 120 7.48 -9.59 9.95
C ARG A 120 7.17 -9.70 8.44
N GLY A 121 6.84 -10.90 7.96
CA GLY A 121 6.47 -11.12 6.57
C GLY A 121 5.17 -10.39 6.23
N LEU A 122 4.18 -10.49 7.13
CA LEU A 122 2.92 -9.76 7.02
C LEU A 122 3.12 -8.24 6.97
N LEU A 123 3.96 -7.67 7.85
CA LEU A 123 4.25 -6.23 7.83
C LEU A 123 4.89 -5.79 6.52
N LYS A 124 5.87 -6.56 6.02
CA LYS A 124 6.50 -6.28 4.73
C LYS A 124 5.47 -6.31 3.60
N ASP A 125 4.60 -7.33 3.55
CA ASP A 125 3.57 -7.44 2.54
C ASP A 125 2.61 -6.25 2.57
N VAL A 126 2.20 -5.78 3.76
CA VAL A 126 1.34 -4.59 3.89
C VAL A 126 2.04 -3.33 3.38
N VAL A 127 3.29 -3.09 3.78
CA VAL A 127 4.06 -1.91 3.31
C VAL A 127 4.24 -1.94 1.80
N ASP A 128 4.57 -3.10 1.23
CA ASP A 128 4.68 -3.29 -0.22
C ASP A 128 3.37 -2.93 -0.94
N ILE A 129 2.21 -3.18 -0.32
CA ILE A 129 0.89 -2.82 -0.86
C ILE A 129 0.67 -1.30 -0.85
N PHE A 130 1.01 -0.60 0.23
CA PHE A 130 0.90 0.86 0.28
C PHE A 130 1.71 1.49 -0.85
N VAL A 131 2.96 1.06 -1.00
CA VAL A 131 3.84 1.50 -2.07
C VAL A 131 3.26 1.17 -3.44
N GLU A 132 2.82 -0.07 -3.67
CA GLU A 132 2.28 -0.49 -4.96
C GLU A 132 1.03 0.30 -5.35
N ILE A 133 0.10 0.53 -4.41
CA ILE A 133 -1.13 1.29 -4.65
C ILE A 133 -0.79 2.74 -5.04
N VAL A 134 0.07 3.41 -4.26
CA VAL A 134 0.47 4.79 -4.50
C VAL A 134 1.19 4.94 -5.84
N MET A 135 2.08 4.00 -6.17
CA MET A 135 2.84 4.01 -7.44
C MET A 135 1.99 3.69 -8.68
N LYS A 136 0.95 2.87 -8.55
CA LYS A 136 0.11 2.44 -9.69
C LYS A 136 -1.07 3.38 -9.96
N LYS A 137 -1.36 4.31 -9.06
CA LYS A 137 -2.37 5.35 -9.26
C LYS A 137 -1.93 6.31 -10.36
N THR A 138 -2.54 6.16 -11.53
CA THR A 138 -2.10 6.76 -12.79
C THR A 138 -2.82 8.08 -13.04
N HIS A 139 -2.42 9.14 -12.32
CA HIS A 139 -2.64 10.54 -12.69
C HIS A 139 -1.63 11.51 -12.06
N LEU A 140 -0.68 11.03 -11.24
CA LEU A 140 0.23 11.85 -10.45
C LEU A 140 1.70 11.75 -10.90
N ALA A 141 1.95 11.56 -12.20
CA ALA A 141 3.30 11.77 -12.74
C ALA A 141 3.76 13.24 -12.59
N ASP A 142 2.86 14.17 -12.24
CA ASP A 142 3.13 15.61 -12.10
C ASP A 142 3.02 16.13 -10.65
N HIS A 143 2.45 15.36 -9.72
CA HIS A 143 2.36 15.73 -8.30
C HIS A 143 2.78 14.56 -7.41
N GLY A 144 4.08 14.53 -7.09
CA GLY A 144 4.65 13.90 -5.89
C GLY A 144 4.01 12.60 -5.42
N VAL A 145 4.17 11.51 -6.19
CA VAL A 145 3.84 10.14 -5.76
C VAL A 145 4.47 9.81 -4.39
N LEU A 146 5.61 10.41 -4.06
CA LEU A 146 6.27 10.29 -2.76
C LEU A 146 5.45 10.92 -1.62
N GLY A 147 4.80 12.05 -1.88
CA GLY A 147 4.03 12.80 -0.87
C GLY A 147 2.80 12.04 -0.38
N ASP A 148 2.15 11.23 -1.22
CA ASP A 148 1.00 10.42 -0.79
C ASP A 148 1.43 9.33 0.20
N TYR A 149 2.56 8.66 -0.03
CA TYR A 149 3.10 7.67 0.91
C TYR A 149 3.60 8.32 2.21
N GLU A 150 4.34 9.43 2.09
CA GLU A 150 4.86 10.18 3.23
C GLU A 150 3.71 10.60 4.17
N ASN A 151 2.63 11.14 3.61
CA ASN A 151 1.48 11.60 4.37
C ASN A 151 0.61 10.44 4.90
N ASP A 152 0.41 9.39 4.10
CA ASP A 152 -0.52 8.33 4.46
C ASP A 152 0.07 7.37 5.50
N PHE A 153 1.39 7.13 5.47
CA PHE A 153 2.03 6.09 6.27
C PHE A 153 3.26 6.61 7.04
N GLU A 154 4.24 7.21 6.36
CA GLU A 154 5.55 7.49 6.96
C GLU A 154 5.49 8.49 8.10
N ALA A 155 4.82 9.63 7.90
CA ALA A 155 4.74 10.71 8.88
C ALA A 155 4.18 10.21 10.22
N LYS A 156 3.12 9.41 10.17
CA LYS A 156 2.49 8.88 11.39
C LYS A 156 3.33 7.79 12.06
N MET A 157 3.96 6.92 11.28
CA MET A 157 4.87 5.91 11.83
C MET A 157 6.10 6.56 12.50
N LEU A 158 6.64 7.63 11.94
CA LEU A 158 7.73 8.41 12.53
C LEU A 158 7.27 9.09 13.82
N GLU A 159 6.09 9.72 13.82
CA GLU A 159 5.47 10.33 15.02
C GLU A 159 5.30 9.30 16.15
N ASP A 160 4.71 8.13 15.86
CA ASP A 160 4.50 7.08 16.86
C ASP A 160 5.84 6.51 17.37
N THR A 161 6.87 6.48 16.52
CA THR A 161 8.21 6.04 16.88
C THR A 161 8.92 7.05 17.78
N ASP A 162 8.83 8.34 17.46
CA ASP A 162 9.37 9.42 18.27
C ASP A 162 8.71 9.46 19.65
N ALA A 163 7.38 9.37 19.72
CA ALA A 163 6.63 9.31 20.97
C ALA A 163 7.05 8.12 21.84
N TYR A 164 7.23 6.93 21.24
CA TYR A 164 7.68 5.74 21.96
C TYR A 164 9.07 5.91 22.56
N TYR A 165 10.05 6.37 21.78
CA TYR A 165 11.43 6.50 22.26
C TYR A 165 11.61 7.68 23.21
N SER A 166 10.87 8.79 23.02
CA SER A 166 10.85 9.90 23.98
C SER A 166 10.35 9.45 25.36
N CYS A 167 9.29 8.64 25.40
CA CYS A 167 8.78 8.05 26.64
C CYS A 167 9.78 7.04 27.25
N LYS A 168 10.31 6.11 26.45
CA LYS A 168 11.30 5.12 26.94
C LYS A 168 12.57 5.77 27.47
N ALA A 169 13.10 6.79 26.80
CA ALA A 169 14.27 7.53 27.26
C ALA A 169 14.01 8.20 28.63
N SER A 170 12.83 8.79 28.82
CA SER A 170 12.42 9.39 30.09
C SER A 170 12.35 8.36 31.23
N LEU A 171 11.83 7.16 30.95
CA LEU A 171 11.79 6.05 31.92
C LEU A 171 13.19 5.56 32.28
N TRP A 172 14.06 5.32 31.29
CA TRP A 172 15.43 4.85 31.55
C TRP A 172 16.28 5.86 32.30
N ASN A 173 16.06 7.16 32.07
CA ASN A 173 16.72 8.23 32.83
C ASN A 173 16.36 8.23 34.33
N LEU A 174 15.19 7.69 34.70
CA LEU A 174 14.76 7.56 36.10
C LEU A 174 15.28 6.27 36.75
N GLU A 175 15.47 5.21 35.96
CA GLU A 175 15.80 3.87 36.46
C GLU A 175 17.31 3.58 36.49
N ASP A 176 18.12 4.15 35.60
CA ASP A 176 19.51 3.76 35.41
C ASP A 176 20.53 4.86 35.78
N ALA A 177 21.62 4.47 36.47
CA ALA A 177 22.82 5.29 36.55
C ALA A 177 23.53 5.30 35.17
N SER A 178 23.90 6.50 34.73
CA SER A 178 24.49 6.91 33.43
C SER A 178 25.17 5.86 32.50
N PRO A 179 26.01 4.89 32.95
CA PRO A 179 26.57 3.88 32.04
C PRO A 179 25.57 2.84 31.49
N GLU A 180 24.56 2.40 32.24
CA GLU A 180 23.60 1.37 31.77
C GLU A 180 22.62 1.90 30.72
N TYR A 181 22.26 3.18 30.81
CA TYR A 181 21.48 3.90 29.81
C TYR A 181 22.16 3.88 28.42
N ASN A 182 23.44 4.24 28.36
CA ASN A 182 24.18 4.30 27.10
C ASN A 182 24.30 2.91 26.44
N LEU A 183 24.46 1.85 27.25
CA LEU A 183 24.48 0.49 26.73
C LEU A 183 23.12 0.12 26.14
N LYS A 184 22.02 0.38 26.87
CA LYS A 184 20.65 0.13 26.38
C LYS A 184 20.39 0.84 25.05
N VAL A 185 20.65 2.13 24.93
CA VAL A 185 20.41 2.90 23.68
C VAL A 185 21.15 2.29 22.47
N VAL A 186 22.37 1.79 22.67
CA VAL A 186 23.18 1.19 21.60
C VAL A 186 22.81 -0.28 21.32
N THR A 187 22.38 -1.04 22.34
CA THR A 187 22.07 -2.47 22.22
C THR A 187 20.61 -2.79 21.94
N TYR A 188 19.66 -1.85 22.11
CA TYR A 188 18.26 -2.12 21.84
C TYR A 188 18.06 -2.40 20.35
N PRO A 189 17.76 -3.66 19.95
CA PRO A 189 17.68 -4.06 18.55
C PRO A 189 16.49 -3.38 17.83
N GLY A 190 15.56 -2.74 18.55
CA GLY A 190 14.46 -2.00 17.95
C GLY A 190 14.87 -0.69 17.26
N ILE A 191 15.91 0.00 17.75
CA ILE A 191 16.26 1.36 17.28
C ILE A 191 16.94 1.29 15.91
N CYS A 192 17.95 0.42 15.76
CA CYS A 192 18.66 0.27 14.49
C CYS A 192 17.80 -0.40 13.40
N TYR A 193 17.03 -1.45 13.71
CA TYR A 193 16.35 -2.22 12.66
C TYR A 193 15.06 -1.57 12.15
N SER A 194 14.33 -0.79 12.97
CA SER A 194 13.15 -0.04 12.49
C SER A 194 13.57 1.04 11.51
N ILE A 195 14.58 1.83 11.89
CA ILE A 195 15.10 2.94 11.08
C ILE A 195 15.78 2.39 9.83
N LEU A 196 16.64 1.36 9.95
CA LEU A 196 17.27 0.73 8.79
C LEU A 196 16.24 0.08 7.84
N PHE A 197 15.13 -0.48 8.32
CA PHE A 197 14.11 -1.08 7.45
C PHE A 197 13.35 -0.01 6.66
N ILE A 198 12.99 1.09 7.30
CA ILE A 198 12.33 2.24 6.64
C ILE A 198 13.28 2.94 5.67
N GLN A 199 14.54 3.13 6.08
CA GLN A 199 15.57 3.77 5.28
C GLN A 199 16.03 2.87 4.12
N PHE A 200 15.99 1.55 4.27
CA PHE A 200 16.21 0.57 3.19
C PHE A 200 15.04 0.52 2.20
N LEU A 201 13.80 0.71 2.66
CA LEU A 201 12.62 0.87 1.81
C LEU A 201 12.62 2.19 1.03
N LEU A 202 12.98 3.30 1.67
CA LEU A 202 13.25 4.59 1.00
C LEU A 202 14.39 4.47 -0.01
N PHE A 203 15.47 3.75 0.32
CA PHE A 203 16.58 3.51 -0.59
C PHE A 203 16.18 2.66 -1.80
N LEU A 204 15.34 1.63 -1.61
CA LEU A 204 14.78 0.84 -2.71
C LEU A 204 13.83 1.66 -3.59
N LEU A 205 13.01 2.54 -3.00
CA LEU A 205 12.11 3.43 -3.73
C LEU A 205 12.88 4.49 -4.55
N LEU A 206 13.96 5.04 -3.99
CA LEU A 206 14.87 5.95 -4.69
C LEU A 206 15.66 5.24 -5.80
N CYS A 207 16.12 4.00 -5.57
CA CYS A 207 16.82 3.22 -6.59
C CYS A 207 15.91 2.80 -7.76
N PHE A 208 14.64 2.49 -7.53
CA PHE A 208 13.70 2.13 -8.60
C PHE A 208 13.13 3.32 -9.38
N SER A 209 13.22 4.54 -8.84
CA SER A 209 12.93 5.79 -9.57
C SER A 209 14.09 6.23 -10.50
N GLY A 210 15.20 5.49 -10.54
CA GLY A 210 16.34 5.77 -11.40
C GLY A 210 16.09 5.48 -12.88
N ARG A 211 15.42 6.40 -13.58
CA ARG A 211 15.70 6.60 -15.01
C ARG A 211 17.06 7.31 -15.14
N GLY A 212 18.04 6.54 -15.61
CA GLY A 212 19.15 6.96 -16.48
C GLY A 212 19.85 8.28 -16.14
N VAL A 213 20.85 8.23 -15.27
CA VAL A 213 22.04 9.10 -15.39
C VAL A 213 23.28 8.23 -15.14
N PHE A 214 23.58 7.38 -16.12
CA PHE A 214 24.91 6.84 -16.33
C PHE A 214 25.01 6.50 -17.81
N GLU A 215 25.20 7.53 -18.64
CA GLU A 215 25.91 7.43 -19.90
C GLU A 215 26.44 8.83 -20.25
N SER A 216 27.74 8.85 -20.59
CA SER A 216 28.68 9.95 -20.86
C SER A 216 29.07 10.86 -19.69
#